data_AF-A0A212IWB0-F1
#
_entry.id   AF-A0A212IWB0-F1
#
_cell.length_a   1.000
_cell.length_b   1.000
_cell.length_c   1.000
_cell.angle_alpha   90.00
_cell.angle_beta   90.00
_cell.angle_gamma   90.00
#
_symmetry.space_group_name_H-M   'P 1'
#
loop_
_entity.id
_entity.type
_entity.pdbx_description
1 polymer ?
#
loop_
_entity_poly.entity_id
_entity_poly.type
_entity_poly.pdbx_seq_one_letter_code
_entity_poly.pdbx_strand_id
1 'polypeptide(L)'
;MSKPTLLMLTPARDRADGPPPPLPSTAAMDHAATLLAHWRAHGWPVTRFGDAAPEGAWPVPAARPEDSRDAGGPIVLTGALSAKALVVSAEIARELGLTVYAPSETLDALGVPADVAELARSMAARIVPLSEIFREVRETAVMVN
;
A
#
# COMPACT_ATOMS: atom_id res chain seq x y z
N MET A 1 5.02 11.45 17.36
CA MET A 1 4.08 10.33 17.19
C MET A 1 4.25 9.79 15.78
N SER A 2 4.51 8.50 15.63
CA SER A 2 4.69 7.87 14.31
C SER A 2 3.33 7.56 13.69
N LYS A 3 2.92 8.32 12.68
CA LYS A 3 1.65 8.10 11.99
C LYS A 3 1.78 6.93 11.00
N PRO A 4 0.77 6.06 10.89
CA PRO A 4 0.78 4.98 9.92
C PRO A 4 0.73 5.58 8.50
N THR A 5 1.52 5.02 7.58
CA THR A 5 1.63 5.56 6.22
C THR A 5 1.00 4.60 5.22
N LEU A 6 0.07 5.12 4.42
CA LEU A 6 -0.49 4.37 3.30
C LEU A 6 0.40 4.57 2.06
N LEU A 7 1.03 3.50 1.60
CA LEU A 7 1.81 3.48 0.37
C LEU A 7 0.96 2.92 -0.77
N MET A 8 0.60 3.78 -1.70
CA MET A 8 -0.19 3.42 -2.86
C MET A 8 0.73 3.22 -4.07
N LEU A 9 0.82 1.98 -4.52
CA LEU A 9 1.62 1.61 -5.68
C LEU A 9 0.79 1.72 -6.95
N THR A 10 1.34 2.43 -7.91
CA THR A 10 0.81 2.60 -9.26
C THR A 10 1.76 1.93 -10.24
N PRO A 11 1.27 1.13 -11.19
CA PRO A 11 2.14 0.45 -12.13
C PRO A 11 2.88 1.48 -12.98
N ALA A 12 4.20 1.28 -13.10
CA ALA A 12 5.05 2.09 -13.94
C ALA A 12 4.77 1.79 -15.42
N ARG A 13 4.92 2.78 -16.28
CA ARG A 13 5.00 2.55 -17.72
C ARG A 13 6.36 1.93 -18.02
N ASP A 14 6.38 0.91 -18.89
CA ASP A 14 7.63 0.35 -19.39
C ASP A 14 8.41 1.35 -20.27
N ARG A 15 7.71 2.34 -20.85
CA ARG A 15 8.27 3.48 -21.60
C ARG A 15 7.42 4.74 -21.40
N ALA A 16 8.05 5.91 -21.31
CA ALA A 16 7.37 7.21 -21.12
C ALA A 16 6.25 7.44 -22.17
N ASP A 17 6.51 7.07 -23.42
CA ASP A 17 5.58 7.19 -24.56
C ASP A 17 4.72 5.94 -24.81
N GLY A 18 4.81 4.94 -23.93
CA GLY A 18 4.02 3.71 -24.01
C GLY A 18 2.57 3.93 -23.59
N PRO A 19 1.65 3.05 -24.04
CA PRO A 19 0.28 3.05 -23.52
C PRO A 19 0.31 2.87 -22.00
N PRO A 20 -0.67 3.43 -21.25
CA PRO A 20 -0.75 3.20 -19.82
C PRO A 20 -0.82 1.68 -19.56
N PRO A 21 -0.16 1.20 -18.50
CA PRO A 21 -0.24 -0.20 -18.13
C PRO A 21 -1.71 -0.58 -17.88
N PRO A 22 -2.08 -1.86 -18.11
CA PRO A 22 -3.44 -2.30 -17.87
C PRO A 22 -3.84 -1.97 -16.43
N LEU A 23 -5.11 -1.56 -16.27
CA LEU A 23 -5.67 -1.33 -14.95
C LEU A 23 -5.54 -2.62 -14.12
N PRO A 24 -5.13 -2.52 -12.84
CA PRO A 24 -5.18 -3.65 -11.94
C PRO A 24 -6.64 -4.12 -11.78
N SER A 25 -6.80 -5.29 -11.18
CA SER A 25 -8.10 -5.84 -10.82
C SER A 25 -9.00 -4.80 -10.15
N THR A 26 -10.26 -4.69 -10.59
CA THR A 26 -11.26 -3.79 -10.01
C THR A 26 -11.35 -3.97 -8.49
N ALA A 27 -11.32 -5.22 -8.00
CA ALA A 27 -11.35 -5.50 -6.56
C ALA A 27 -10.13 -4.91 -5.82
N ALA A 28 -8.93 -5.01 -6.39
CA ALA A 28 -7.74 -4.40 -5.81
C ALA A 28 -7.83 -2.87 -5.77
N MET A 29 -8.50 -2.26 -6.76
CA MET A 29 -8.75 -0.82 -6.78
C MET A 29 -9.77 -0.39 -5.72
N ASP A 30 -10.84 -1.17 -5.50
CA ASP A 30 -11.83 -0.89 -4.46
C ASP A 30 -11.21 -0.98 -3.05
N HIS A 31 -10.33 -1.95 -2.82
CA HIS A 31 -9.55 -2.05 -1.58
C HIS A 31 -8.65 -0.81 -1.38
N ALA A 32 -7.95 -0.37 -2.43
CA ALA A 32 -7.10 0.82 -2.39
C ALA A 32 -7.91 2.10 -2.12
N ALA A 33 -9.10 2.23 -2.71
CA ALA A 33 -10.01 3.34 -2.46
C ALA A 33 -10.51 3.34 -1.01
N THR A 34 -10.85 2.18 -0.47
CA THR A 34 -11.30 2.01 0.92
C THR A 34 -10.21 2.42 1.91
N LEU A 35 -8.98 1.95 1.72
CA LEU A 35 -7.83 2.35 2.55
C LEU A 35 -7.55 3.85 2.46
N LEU A 36 -7.60 4.42 1.26
CA LEU A 36 -7.36 5.85 1.07
C LEU A 36 -8.42 6.72 1.75
N ALA A 37 -9.69 6.36 1.63
CA ALA A 37 -10.78 7.06 2.30
C ALA A 37 -10.57 7.06 3.82
N HIS A 38 -10.17 5.91 4.39
CA HIS A 38 -9.86 5.79 5.81
C HIS A 38 -8.69 6.68 6.23
N TRP A 39 -7.54 6.61 5.54
CA TRP A 39 -6.37 7.43 5.87
C TRP A 39 -6.66 8.93 5.83
N ARG A 40 -7.41 9.37 4.82
CA ARG A 40 -7.82 10.77 4.68
C ARG A 40 -8.76 11.23 5.80
N ALA A 41 -9.71 10.40 6.20
CA ALA A 41 -10.61 10.71 7.31
C ALA A 41 -9.84 10.94 8.62
N HIS A 42 -8.69 10.30 8.78
CA HIS A 42 -7.81 10.44 9.94
C HIS A 42 -6.68 11.47 9.78
N GLY A 43 -6.54 12.09 8.60
CA GLY A 43 -5.42 13.02 8.31
C GLY A 43 -4.05 12.34 8.40
N TRP A 44 -3.97 11.06 8.07
CA TRP A 44 -2.74 10.27 8.13
C TRP A 44 -1.96 10.32 6.81
N PRO A 45 -0.63 10.11 6.87
CA PRO A 45 0.24 10.11 5.71
C PRO A 45 -0.18 9.14 4.59
N VAL A 46 -0.20 9.64 3.36
CA VAL A 46 -0.46 8.90 2.12
C VAL A 46 0.67 9.22 1.15
N THR A 47 1.36 8.20 0.67
CA THR A 47 2.42 8.36 -0.32
C THR A 47 2.12 7.51 -1.55
N ARG A 48 2.30 8.08 -2.74
CA ARG A 48 2.16 7.38 -4.01
C ARG A 48 3.51 7.10 -4.62
N PHE A 49 3.70 5.88 -5.12
CA PHE A 49 4.87 5.49 -5.89
C PHE A 49 4.46 4.90 -7.23
N GLY A 50 5.16 5.32 -8.28
CA GLY A 50 4.94 4.92 -9.67
C GLY A 50 4.80 6.12 -10.61
N ASP A 51 4.62 5.86 -11.90
CA ASP A 51 4.38 6.93 -12.86
C ASP A 51 3.06 7.61 -12.55
N ALA A 52 3.04 8.94 -12.62
CA ALA A 52 1.81 9.71 -12.56
C ALA A 52 0.89 9.24 -13.69
N ALA A 53 -0.01 8.30 -13.41
CA ALA A 53 -1.10 8.00 -14.30
C ALA A 53 -1.80 9.33 -14.57
N PRO A 54 -2.08 9.69 -15.84
CA PRO A 54 -2.79 10.92 -16.15
C PRO A 54 -4.08 10.98 -15.32
N GLU A 55 -4.46 12.19 -14.91
CA GLU A 55 -5.63 12.40 -14.06
C GLU A 55 -6.85 11.66 -14.65
N GLY A 56 -7.42 10.72 -13.88
CA GLY A 56 -8.53 9.85 -14.34
C GLY A 56 -8.13 8.48 -14.91
N ALA A 57 -6.86 8.20 -15.21
CA ALA A 57 -6.39 6.88 -15.64
C ALA A 57 -6.28 5.88 -14.48
N TRP A 58 -6.18 6.35 -13.24
CA TRP A 58 -6.55 5.58 -12.06
C TRP A 58 -7.59 6.38 -11.26
N PRO A 59 -8.76 5.81 -10.94
CA PRO A 59 -9.77 6.45 -10.09
C PRO A 59 -9.35 6.48 -8.61
N VAL A 60 -8.05 6.49 -8.34
CA VAL A 60 -7.50 6.65 -7.01
C VAL A 60 -7.05 8.11 -6.91
N PRO A 61 -7.63 8.96 -6.05
CA PRO A 61 -7.31 10.40 -6.01
C PRO A 61 -5.92 10.74 -5.44
N ALA A 62 -5.18 11.65 -6.09
CA ALA A 62 -3.78 12.03 -5.77
C ALA A 62 -3.50 12.25 -4.28
N ALA A 63 -2.39 11.68 -3.80
CA ALA A 63 -1.79 12.05 -2.52
C ALA A 63 -1.25 13.49 -2.63
N ARG A 64 -1.42 14.29 -1.59
CA ARG A 64 -0.95 15.66 -1.55
C ARG A 64 0.44 15.72 -0.89
N PRO A 65 1.30 16.70 -1.22
CA PRO A 65 2.64 16.79 -0.65
C PRO A 65 2.68 16.83 0.89
N GLU A 66 1.67 17.43 1.52
CA GLU A 66 1.49 17.45 2.97
C GLU A 66 1.31 16.06 3.60
N ASP A 67 0.92 15.05 2.81
CA ASP A 67 0.68 13.69 3.24
C ASP A 67 1.99 12.90 3.52
N SER A 68 3.17 13.49 3.36
CA SER A 68 4.48 12.80 3.50
C SER A 68 5.32 13.23 4.72
N ARG A 69 4.99 14.35 5.36
CA ARG A 69 5.88 15.03 6.32
C ARG A 69 6.00 14.37 7.70
N ASP A 70 5.11 13.42 8.02
CA ASP A 70 5.03 12.75 9.33
C ASP A 70 5.15 11.21 9.24
N ALA A 71 5.77 10.69 8.17
CA ALA A 71 5.96 9.26 7.98
C ALA A 71 6.94 8.68 9.02
N GLY A 72 6.59 7.54 9.62
CA GLY A 72 7.42 6.88 10.64
C GLY A 72 6.71 5.75 11.40
N GLY A 73 5.44 5.51 11.13
CA GLY A 73 4.67 4.37 11.65
C GLY A 73 4.64 3.18 10.69
N PRO A 74 3.80 2.17 10.95
CA PRO A 74 3.65 1.02 10.07
C PRO A 74 3.24 1.45 8.65
N ILE A 75 3.75 0.72 7.64
CA ILE A 75 3.49 0.99 6.23
C ILE A 75 2.40 0.05 5.75
N VAL A 76 1.36 0.57 5.09
CA VAL A 76 0.32 -0.25 4.44
C VAL A 76 0.47 -0.16 2.94
N LEU A 77 0.67 -1.30 2.26
CA LEU A 77 0.79 -1.39 0.81
C LEU A 77 -0.57 -1.63 0.16
N THR A 78 -0.89 -0.88 -0.90
CA THR A 78 -2.09 -1.10 -1.71
C THR A 78 -1.92 -0.58 -3.15
N GLY A 79 -2.94 -0.74 -4.00
CA GLY A 79 -2.93 -0.37 -5.41
C GLY A 79 -2.52 -1.55 -6.29
N ALA A 80 -1.73 -1.33 -7.35
CA ALA A 80 -1.20 -2.45 -8.14
C ALA A 80 0.07 -3.02 -7.50
N LEU A 81 -0.14 -3.67 -6.37
CA LEU A 81 0.91 -4.38 -5.68
C LEU A 81 1.36 -5.59 -6.53
N SER A 82 2.56 -5.52 -7.12
CA SER A 82 3.17 -6.69 -7.77
C SER A 82 3.84 -7.60 -6.73
N ALA A 83 4.02 -8.88 -7.09
CA ALA A 83 4.82 -9.83 -6.33
C ALA A 83 6.21 -9.26 -5.96
N LYS A 84 6.88 -8.64 -6.94
CA LYS A 84 8.18 -7.99 -6.73
C LYS A 84 8.10 -6.83 -5.74
N ALA A 85 7.11 -5.95 -5.90
CA ALA A 85 6.96 -4.80 -5.02
C ALA A 85 6.66 -5.21 -3.57
N LEU A 86 5.89 -6.28 -3.37
CA LEU A 86 5.63 -6.84 -2.05
C LEU A 86 6.92 -7.33 -1.39
N VAL A 87 7.70 -8.18 -2.09
CA VAL A 87 8.94 -8.76 -1.53
C VAL A 87 9.98 -7.69 -1.24
N VAL A 88 10.23 -6.78 -2.18
CA VAL A 88 11.21 -5.69 -1.99
C VAL A 88 10.80 -4.78 -0.82
N SER A 89 9.51 -4.45 -0.70
CA SER A 89 9.05 -3.62 0.42
C SER A 89 9.20 -4.34 1.75
N ALA A 90 8.92 -5.65 1.80
CA ALA A 90 9.09 -6.46 3.00
C ALA A 90 10.56 -6.61 3.41
N GLU A 91 11.48 -6.73 2.44
CA GLU A 91 12.92 -6.79 2.67
C GLU A 91 13.44 -5.47 3.24
N ILE A 92 13.12 -4.33 2.60
CA ILE A 92 13.51 -3.00 3.07
C ILE A 92 12.94 -2.73 4.47
N ALA A 93 11.67 -3.06 4.70
CA ALA A 93 11.06 -2.85 6.00
C ALA A 93 11.71 -3.69 7.10
N ARG A 94 12.14 -4.92 6.80
CA ARG A 94 12.93 -5.74 7.74
C ARG A 94 14.23 -5.06 8.13
N GLU A 95 14.97 -4.50 7.16
CA GLU A 95 16.22 -3.77 7.43
C GLU A 95 15.99 -2.52 8.28
N LEU A 96 14.85 -1.87 8.11
CA LEU A 96 14.47 -0.65 8.84
C LEU A 96 13.75 -0.93 10.17
N GLY A 97 13.52 -2.20 10.53
CA GLY A 97 12.75 -2.55 11.73
C GLY A 97 11.28 -2.11 11.68
N LEU A 98 10.71 -1.99 10.48
CA LEU A 98 9.33 -1.58 10.23
C LEU A 98 8.45 -2.78 9.88
N THR A 99 7.16 -2.64 10.14
CA THR A 99 6.14 -3.60 9.68
C THR A 99 5.48 -3.10 8.40
N VAL A 100 5.37 -3.99 7.42
CA VAL A 100 4.63 -3.77 6.17
C VAL A 100 3.35 -4.57 6.18
N TYR A 101 2.21 -3.89 6.11
CA TYR A 101 0.91 -4.53 5.96
C TYR A 101 0.55 -4.64 4.49
N ALA A 102 0.04 -5.81 4.10
CA ALA A 102 -0.52 -6.02 2.76
C ALA A 102 -1.87 -6.73 2.90
N PRO A 103 -2.98 -6.16 2.37
CA PRO A 103 -4.29 -6.78 2.54
C PRO A 103 -4.40 -8.09 1.76
N SER A 104 -4.74 -9.19 2.42
CA SER A 104 -4.84 -10.51 1.77
C SER A 104 -5.78 -10.51 0.57
N GLU A 105 -6.91 -9.81 0.68
CA GLU A 105 -7.90 -9.70 -0.39
C GLU A 105 -7.35 -8.94 -1.61
N THR A 106 -6.40 -8.02 -1.40
CA THR A 106 -5.71 -7.31 -2.48
C THR A 106 -4.73 -8.24 -3.19
N LEU A 107 -4.01 -9.10 -2.46
CA LEU A 107 -3.09 -10.07 -3.05
C LEU A 107 -3.85 -11.10 -3.88
N ASP A 108 -4.97 -11.62 -3.37
CA ASP A 108 -5.83 -12.56 -4.08
C ASP A 108 -6.40 -11.95 -5.36
N ALA A 109 -6.90 -10.71 -5.28
CA ALA A 109 -7.42 -9.97 -6.43
C ALA A 109 -6.37 -9.72 -7.52
N LEU A 110 -5.09 -9.64 -7.14
CA LEU A 110 -3.96 -9.42 -8.05
C LEU A 110 -3.29 -10.74 -8.49
N GLY A 111 -3.76 -11.88 -7.98
CA GLY A 111 -3.19 -13.19 -8.30
C GLY A 111 -1.75 -13.35 -7.82
N VAL A 112 -1.39 -12.75 -6.67
CA VAL A 112 -0.06 -12.92 -6.09
C VAL A 112 0.12 -14.37 -5.63
N PRO A 113 1.16 -15.08 -6.10
CA PRO A 113 1.38 -16.47 -5.74
C PRO A 113 1.59 -16.68 -4.23
N ALA A 114 1.14 -17.83 -3.71
CA ALA A 114 1.20 -18.14 -2.28
C ALA A 114 2.64 -18.24 -1.74
N ASP A 115 3.57 -18.77 -2.53
CA ASP A 115 5.00 -18.83 -2.23
C ASP A 115 5.62 -17.43 -2.11
N VAL A 116 5.22 -16.48 -2.97
CA VAL A 116 5.63 -15.08 -2.85
C VAL A 116 5.09 -14.45 -1.57
N ALA A 117 3.82 -14.73 -1.24
CA ALA A 117 3.21 -14.25 0.00
C ALA A 117 3.91 -14.82 1.25
N GLU A 118 4.26 -16.11 1.25
CA GLU A 118 5.05 -16.73 2.33
C GLU A 118 6.46 -16.16 2.44
N LEU A 119 7.15 -15.95 1.31
CA LEU A 119 8.45 -15.30 1.29
C LEU A 119 8.39 -13.91 1.93
N ALA A 120 7.40 -13.09 1.56
CA ALA A 120 7.21 -11.76 2.15
C ALA A 120 6.90 -11.83 3.66
N ARG A 121 6.09 -12.81 4.11
CA ARG A 121 5.80 -13.03 5.55
C ARG A 121 7.04 -13.40 6.34
N SER A 122 7.96 -14.17 5.75
CA SER A 122 9.24 -14.52 6.41
C SER A 122 10.17 -13.32 6.65
N MET A 123 9.86 -12.18 6.03
CA MET A 123 10.59 -10.92 6.19
C MET A 123 9.86 -10.00 7.19
N ALA A 124 9.19 -8.95 6.70
CA ALA A 124 8.45 -8.01 7.53
C ALA A 124 7.00 -7.77 7.07
N ALA A 125 6.48 -8.61 6.16
CA ALA A 125 5.10 -8.46 5.70
C ALA A 125 4.10 -9.12 6.67
N ARG A 126 3.16 -8.35 7.19
CA ARG A 126 1.91 -8.84 7.78
C ARG A 126 0.83 -8.86 6.70
N ILE A 127 0.56 -10.06 6.19
CA ILE A 127 -0.50 -10.30 5.21
C ILE A 127 -1.74 -10.77 5.96
N VAL A 128 -2.69 -9.85 6.13
CA VAL A 128 -3.91 -10.03 6.94
C VAL A 128 -5.11 -9.36 6.25
N PRO A 129 -6.35 -9.69 6.63
CA PRO A 129 -7.54 -9.05 6.06
C PRO A 129 -7.56 -7.53 6.27
N LEU A 130 -8.23 -6.80 5.37
CA LEU A 130 -8.42 -5.35 5.48
C LEU A 130 -8.93 -4.90 6.85
N SER A 131 -9.90 -5.64 7.40
CA SER A 131 -10.49 -5.37 8.71
C SER A 131 -9.48 -5.44 9.85
N GLU A 132 -8.53 -6.37 9.76
CA GLU A 132 -7.46 -6.54 10.73
C GLU A 132 -6.41 -5.44 10.62
N ILE A 133 -6.07 -5.01 9.40
CA ILE A 133 -5.20 -3.85 9.17
C ILE A 133 -5.79 -2.61 9.86
N PHE A 134 -7.08 -2.32 9.65
CA PHE A 134 -7.73 -1.18 10.29
C PHE A 134 -7.68 -1.26 11.82
N ARG A 135 -7.88 -2.45 12.38
CA ARG A 135 -7.81 -2.67 13.83
C ARG A 135 -6.39 -2.42 14.36
N GLU A 136 -5.38 -3.07 13.80
CA GLU A 136 -3.99 -3.00 14.28
C GLU A 136 -3.38 -1.62 14.09
N VAL A 137 -3.66 -0.96 12.96
CA VAL A 137 -3.19 0.40 12.69
C VAL A 137 -3.81 1.39 13.67
N ARG A 138 -5.11 1.24 13.99
CA ARG A 138 -5.78 2.07 15.00
C ARG A 138 -5.21 1.83 16.39
N GLU A 139 -4.99 0.59 16.79
CA GLU A 139 -4.37 0.25 18.08
C GLU A 139 -2.96 0.85 18.21
N THR A 140 -2.16 0.77 17.14
CA THR A 140 -0.82 1.38 17.09
C THR A 140 -0.88 2.90 17.19
N ALA A 141 -1.90 3.54 16.61
CA ALA A 141 -2.11 4.97 16.71
C ALA A 141 -2.67 5.41 18.08
N VAL A 142 -3.36 4.52 18.81
CA VAL A 142 -4.03 4.82 20.10
C VAL A 142 -3.17 4.47 21.32
N MET A 143 -2.38 3.39 21.30
CA MET A 143 -1.56 2.94 22.45
C MET A 143 -0.35 3.83 22.77
N VAL A 144 -0.21 4.96 22.07
CA VAL A 144 0.87 5.94 22.28
C VAL A 144 0.30 7.29 22.78
N ASN A 145 -0.97 7.31 23.21
CA ASN A 145 -1.62 8.42 23.93
C ASN A 145 -1.57 8.21 25.45
#